data_AF-A0A7H0H7H1-F1
#
_entry.id   AF-A0A7H0H7H1-F1
#
_cell.length_a   1.000
_cell.length_b   1.000
_cell.length_c   1.000
_cell.angle_alpha   90.00
_cell.angle_beta   90.00
_cell.angle_gamma   90.00
#
_symmetry.space_group_name_H-M   'P 1'
#
loop_
_entity.id
_entity.type
_entity.pdbx_description
1 polymer ?
#
loop_
_entity_poly.entity_id
_entity_poly.type
_entity_poly.pdbx_seq_one_letter_code
_entity_poly.pdbx_strand_id
1 'polypeptide(L)'
;MSDLSAIDRMPNLEELSIGPYCSGTFRLESLPKLRDLGVEVGPGRKIVPAGGELLESVFLDACTRPWALWLESLPRLKRVRLDRPRTLPQRLPESVEVLDIALVTKWDARVERIEGLTSLRELHLTGLRGMSDLGVFSSARNLEFLYAEDCDELVSTDGPGWSEGASARYVGRTPVSVFPPQPHG
;
A
#
# COMPACT_ATOMS: atom_id res chain seq x y z
N MET A 1 0.31 21.16 -21.10
CA MET A 1 -0.59 20.04 -21.47
C MET A 1 0.32 18.92 -21.91
N SER A 2 0.62 17.98 -21.02
CA SER A 2 1.42 16.81 -21.36
C SER A 2 0.42 15.68 -21.49
N ASP A 3 0.13 15.24 -22.71
CA ASP A 3 -0.69 14.06 -22.98
C ASP A 3 0.20 12.82 -22.80
N LEU A 4 -0.19 11.95 -21.87
CA LEU A 4 0.53 10.71 -21.57
C LEU A 4 0.30 9.60 -22.61
N SER A 5 -0.56 9.80 -23.62
CA SER A 5 -0.88 8.79 -24.64
C SER A 5 0.35 8.30 -25.43
N ALA A 6 1.41 9.10 -25.52
CA ALA A 6 2.65 8.70 -26.16
C ALA A 6 3.35 7.51 -25.46
N ILE A 7 3.08 7.30 -24.17
CA ILE A 7 3.60 6.16 -23.39
C ILE A 7 3.10 4.83 -23.95
N ASP A 8 1.89 4.78 -24.52
CA ASP A 8 1.32 3.56 -25.11
C ASP A 8 2.19 3.00 -26.27
N ARG A 9 3.13 3.80 -26.79
CA ARG A 9 4.08 3.40 -27.84
C ARG A 9 5.41 2.87 -27.29
N MET A 10 5.51 2.63 -25.99
CA MET A 10 6.70 2.14 -25.30
C MET A 10 6.49 0.69 -24.80
N PRO A 11 6.37 -0.31 -25.69
CA PRO A 11 5.98 -1.68 -25.32
C PRO A 11 7.03 -2.41 -24.46
N ASN A 12 8.25 -1.88 -24.40
CA ASN A 12 9.34 -2.41 -23.58
C ASN A 12 9.50 -1.68 -22.25
N LEU A 13 8.59 -0.78 -21.89
CA LEU A 13 8.66 -0.05 -20.63
C LEU A 13 8.41 -1.01 -19.45
N GLU A 14 9.38 -1.11 -18.55
CA GLU A 14 9.31 -1.94 -17.34
C GLU A 14 8.98 -1.13 -16.09
N GLU A 15 9.33 0.17 -16.09
CA GLU A 15 9.10 1.08 -14.98
C GLU A 15 8.47 2.38 -15.48
N LEU A 16 7.44 2.86 -14.77
CA LEU A 16 6.76 4.11 -15.11
C LEU A 16 6.47 4.89 -13.83
N SER A 17 7.00 6.11 -13.74
CA SER A 17 6.65 7.06 -12.67
C SER A 17 5.99 8.30 -13.25
N ILE A 18 4.82 8.63 -12.72
CA ILE A 18 3.95 9.72 -13.18
C ILE A 18 3.82 10.73 -12.07
N GLY A 19 4.54 11.84 -12.20
CA GLY A 19 4.51 12.92 -11.23
C GLY A 19 3.20 13.72 -11.20
N PRO A 20 3.07 14.61 -10.21
CA PRO A 20 1.84 15.32 -9.85
C PRO A 20 1.47 16.42 -10.85
N TYR A 21 2.26 16.58 -11.92
CA TYR A 21 2.04 17.53 -13.02
C TYR A 21 1.68 16.86 -14.37
N CYS A 22 1.73 15.53 -14.48
CA CYS A 22 1.30 14.78 -15.69
C CYS A 22 -0.22 14.59 -15.89
N SER A 23 -0.75 14.88 -17.07
CA SER A 23 -2.20 14.76 -17.37
C SER A 23 -2.49 13.73 -18.47
N GLY A 24 -3.75 13.32 -18.63
CA GLY A 24 -4.16 12.42 -19.71
C GLY A 24 -4.29 10.98 -19.26
N THR A 25 -4.25 10.07 -20.23
CA THR A 25 -4.52 8.64 -20.03
C THR A 25 -3.45 7.82 -20.73
N PHE A 26 -3.13 6.67 -20.17
CA PHE A 26 -2.34 5.63 -20.81
C PHE A 26 -3.01 4.29 -20.51
N ARG A 27 -2.74 3.28 -21.33
CA ARG A 27 -3.32 1.94 -21.17
C ARG A 27 -2.23 0.99 -20.69
N LEU A 28 -2.37 0.42 -19.49
CA LEU A 28 -1.39 -0.58 -19.02
C LEU A 28 -1.36 -1.83 -19.93
N GLU A 29 -2.45 -2.13 -20.63
CA GLU A 29 -2.50 -3.17 -21.67
C GLU A 29 -1.50 -2.92 -22.82
N SER A 30 -1.15 -1.66 -23.08
CA SER A 30 -0.14 -1.28 -24.07
C SER A 30 1.29 -1.35 -23.53
N LEU A 31 1.45 -1.64 -22.23
CA LEU A 31 2.72 -1.76 -21.52
C LEU A 31 2.90 -3.19 -20.97
N PRO A 32 3.00 -4.20 -21.86
CA PRO A 32 2.93 -5.61 -21.47
C PRO A 32 4.11 -6.09 -20.62
N LYS A 33 5.16 -5.28 -20.45
CA LYS A 33 6.34 -5.57 -19.62
C LYS A 33 6.40 -4.76 -18.33
N LEU A 34 5.42 -3.89 -18.08
CA LEU A 34 5.47 -3.00 -16.93
C LEU A 34 5.39 -3.80 -15.62
N ARG A 35 6.35 -3.55 -14.74
CA ARG A 35 6.56 -4.20 -13.45
C ARG A 35 6.42 -3.23 -12.29
N ASP A 36 6.82 -1.99 -12.50
CA ASP A 36 6.81 -0.95 -11.47
C ASP A 36 6.02 0.28 -11.95
N LEU A 37 5.02 0.68 -11.15
CA LEU A 37 4.19 1.83 -11.44
C LEU A 37 4.13 2.79 -10.24
N GLY A 38 4.58 4.03 -10.44
CA GLY A 38 4.36 5.14 -9.53
C GLY A 38 3.37 6.14 -10.11
N VAL A 39 2.33 6.49 -9.36
CA VAL A 39 1.35 7.50 -9.78
C VAL A 39 1.08 8.49 -8.66
N GLU A 40 1.43 9.75 -8.92
CA GLU A 40 1.06 10.88 -8.08
C GLU A 40 -0.22 11.55 -8.58
N VAL A 41 -1.35 11.25 -7.93
CA VAL A 41 -2.67 11.73 -8.37
C VAL A 41 -2.95 13.13 -7.79
N GLY A 42 -2.63 14.17 -8.57
CA GLY A 42 -3.05 15.54 -8.29
C GLY A 42 -4.59 15.76 -8.35
N PRO A 43 -5.13 16.77 -7.64
CA PRO A 43 -6.56 17.07 -7.60
C PRO A 43 -7.06 17.51 -8.98
N GLY A 44 -7.83 16.65 -9.66
CA GLY A 44 -8.42 16.95 -10.98
C GLY A 44 -8.03 16.00 -12.12
N ARG A 45 -7.37 14.88 -11.83
CA ARG A 45 -6.84 13.97 -12.85
C ARG A 45 -7.70 12.72 -13.01
N LYS A 46 -7.89 12.31 -14.27
CA LYS A 46 -8.69 11.15 -14.68
C LYS A 46 -7.79 10.02 -15.20
N ILE A 47 -6.79 9.62 -14.42
CA ILE A 47 -6.10 8.35 -14.72
C ILE A 47 -7.01 7.25 -14.17
N VAL A 48 -7.55 6.44 -15.07
CA VAL A 48 -8.39 5.29 -14.71
C VAL A 48 -7.48 4.06 -14.75
N PRO A 49 -7.32 3.35 -13.63
CA PRO A 49 -6.49 2.15 -13.64
C PRO A 49 -7.22 0.99 -14.32
N ALA A 50 -6.53 0.29 -15.24
CA ALA A 50 -7.01 -0.89 -15.93
C ALA A 50 -5.81 -1.67 -16.51
N GLY A 51 -5.83 -3.01 -16.42
CA GLY A 51 -4.71 -3.88 -16.82
C GLY A 51 -3.61 -3.98 -15.76
N GLY A 52 -2.38 -4.29 -16.17
CA GLY A 52 -1.22 -4.36 -15.26
C GLY A 52 -0.91 -5.74 -14.69
N GLU A 53 -1.29 -6.83 -15.37
CA GLU A 53 -1.13 -8.22 -14.91
C GLU A 53 0.30 -8.63 -14.50
N LEU A 54 1.32 -7.91 -14.98
CA LEU A 54 2.73 -8.14 -14.65
C LEU A 54 3.29 -7.19 -13.59
N LEU A 55 2.49 -6.26 -13.07
CA LEU A 55 2.93 -5.34 -12.03
C LEU A 55 3.30 -6.12 -10.76
N GLU A 56 4.49 -5.84 -10.27
CA GLU A 56 5.03 -6.37 -9.02
C GLU A 56 5.11 -5.29 -7.94
N SER A 57 5.16 -4.02 -8.34
CA SER A 57 5.26 -2.88 -7.42
C SER A 57 4.37 -1.73 -7.86
N VAL A 58 3.63 -1.18 -6.91
CA VAL A 58 2.77 -0.01 -7.12
C VAL A 58 2.97 1.01 -6.02
N PHE A 59 3.25 2.26 -6.40
CA PHE A 59 3.22 3.45 -5.55
C PHE A 59 2.07 4.37 -5.97
N LEU A 60 1.19 4.72 -5.04
CA LEU A 60 0.05 5.60 -5.28
C LEU A 60 0.01 6.71 -4.23
N ASP A 61 0.09 7.95 -4.70
CA ASP A 61 -0.29 9.11 -3.88
C ASP A 61 -1.78 9.42 -4.05
N ALA A 62 -2.43 9.78 -2.95
CA ALA A 62 -3.83 10.18 -2.91
C ALA A 62 -4.78 9.10 -3.48
N CYS A 63 -4.47 7.82 -3.21
CA CYS A 63 -5.20 6.66 -3.70
C CYS A 63 -6.72 6.82 -3.48
N THR A 64 -7.49 6.75 -4.58
CA THR A 64 -8.95 6.84 -4.58
C THR A 64 -9.59 5.46 -4.72
N ARG A 65 -10.91 5.35 -4.47
CA ARG A 65 -11.66 4.09 -4.63
C ARG A 65 -11.40 3.30 -5.94
N PRO A 66 -11.35 3.90 -7.14
CA PRO A 66 -10.98 3.17 -8.36
C PRO A 66 -9.62 2.47 -8.30
N TRP A 67 -8.61 3.14 -7.72
CA TRP A 67 -7.28 2.57 -7.53
C TRP A 67 -7.28 1.47 -6.48
N ALA A 68 -7.97 1.68 -5.36
CA ALA A 68 -8.12 0.67 -4.31
C ALA A 68 -8.74 -0.63 -4.85
N LEU A 69 -9.81 -0.54 -5.66
CA LEU A 69 -10.45 -1.70 -6.29
C LEU A 69 -9.58 -2.36 -7.36
N TRP A 70 -8.78 -1.58 -8.08
CA TRP A 70 -7.89 -2.12 -9.11
C TRP A 70 -6.71 -2.89 -8.51
N LEU A 71 -6.17 -2.47 -7.36
CA LEU A 71 -5.09 -3.22 -6.69
C LEU A 71 -5.51 -4.68 -6.42
N GLU A 72 -6.78 -4.90 -6.08
CA GLU A 72 -7.34 -6.24 -5.84
C GLU A 72 -7.23 -7.18 -7.05
N SER A 73 -7.20 -6.63 -8.27
CA SER A 73 -7.16 -7.42 -9.50
C SER A 73 -5.75 -7.77 -9.98
N LEU A 74 -4.68 -7.37 -9.27
CA LEU A 74 -3.30 -7.52 -9.73
C LEU A 74 -2.67 -8.82 -9.19
N PRO A 75 -2.58 -9.91 -9.97
CA PRO A 75 -2.25 -11.23 -9.45
C PRO A 75 -0.78 -11.43 -9.06
N ARG A 76 0.10 -10.49 -9.43
CA ARG A 76 1.56 -10.58 -9.21
C ARG A 76 2.09 -9.47 -8.31
N LEU A 77 1.21 -8.64 -7.78
CA LEU A 77 1.59 -7.48 -7.00
C LEU A 77 2.22 -7.92 -5.68
N LYS A 78 3.49 -7.56 -5.47
CA LYS A 78 4.25 -7.90 -4.27
C LYS A 78 4.40 -6.72 -3.33
N ARG A 79 4.52 -5.52 -3.88
CA ARG A 79 4.77 -4.30 -3.11
C ARG A 79 3.71 -3.26 -3.39
N VAL A 80 3.12 -2.73 -2.33
CA VAL A 80 2.14 -1.65 -2.41
C VAL A 80 2.56 -0.55 -1.48
N ARG A 81 2.70 0.66 -2.01
CA ARG A 81 2.87 1.87 -1.23
C ARG A 81 1.73 2.84 -1.47
N LEU A 82 1.05 3.23 -0.40
CA LEU A 82 -0.06 4.17 -0.39
C LEU A 82 0.35 5.41 0.39
N ASP A 83 0.62 6.50 -0.31
CA ASP A 83 0.86 7.80 0.30
C ASP A 83 -0.43 8.62 0.32
N ARG A 84 -0.75 9.22 1.47
CA ARG A 84 -1.95 10.06 1.70
C ARG A 84 -3.24 9.47 1.10
N PRO A 85 -3.55 8.16 1.28
CA PRO A 85 -4.69 7.54 0.61
C PRO A 85 -6.00 8.22 1.01
N ARG A 86 -6.83 8.55 0.01
CA ARG A 86 -8.22 9.01 0.23
C ARG A 86 -9.16 7.84 0.49
N THR A 87 -8.78 6.65 0.06
CA THR A 87 -9.49 5.39 0.25
C THR A 87 -8.46 4.29 0.44
N LEU A 88 -8.57 3.54 1.53
CA LEU A 88 -7.80 2.33 1.73
C LEU A 88 -8.47 1.15 1.00
N PRO A 89 -7.69 0.22 0.43
CA PRO A 89 -8.24 -1.02 -0.12
C PRO A 89 -8.88 -1.86 0.98
N GLN A 90 -10.04 -2.47 0.71
CA GLN A 90 -10.64 -3.45 1.62
C GLN A 90 -10.01 -4.84 1.45
N ARG A 91 -9.38 -5.08 0.30
CA ARG A 91 -8.66 -6.30 -0.01
C ARG A 91 -7.41 -5.97 -0.81
N LEU A 92 -6.36 -6.75 -0.61
CA LEU A 92 -5.20 -6.78 -1.49
C LEU A 92 -5.04 -8.19 -2.07
N PRO A 93 -4.32 -8.35 -3.20
CA PRO A 93 -4.05 -9.66 -3.74
C PRO A 93 -3.13 -10.43 -2.78
N GLU A 94 -3.34 -11.74 -2.68
CA GLU A 94 -2.61 -12.61 -1.76
C GLU A 94 -1.11 -12.68 -2.03
N SER A 95 -0.66 -12.15 -3.17
CA SER A 95 0.75 -12.01 -3.53
C SER A 95 1.48 -10.87 -2.82
N VAL A 96 0.78 -9.96 -2.12
CA VAL A 96 1.43 -8.80 -1.48
C VAL A 96 2.28 -9.26 -0.30
N GLU A 97 3.57 -8.96 -0.38
CA GLU A 97 4.60 -9.26 0.62
C GLU A 97 4.98 -8.02 1.44
N VAL A 98 4.90 -6.83 0.83
CA VAL A 98 5.27 -5.55 1.45
C VAL A 98 4.14 -4.54 1.29
N LEU A 99 3.70 -3.97 2.41
CA LEU A 99 2.70 -2.90 2.46
C LEU A 99 3.27 -1.69 3.19
N ASP A 100 3.31 -0.56 2.49
CA ASP A 100 3.70 0.74 3.05
C ASP A 100 2.51 1.69 2.99
N ILE A 101 2.11 2.24 4.14
CA ILE A 101 1.04 3.22 4.26
C ILE A 101 1.60 4.45 4.97
N ALA A 102 1.49 5.59 4.29
CA ALA A 102 2.04 6.84 4.77
C ALA A 102 1.00 7.96 4.82
N LEU A 103 1.18 8.86 5.80
CA LEU A 103 0.53 10.16 5.90
C LEU A 103 -1.00 10.10 5.90
N VAL A 104 -1.57 9.16 6.65
CA VAL A 104 -3.01 9.10 6.90
C VAL A 104 -3.36 10.06 8.04
N THR A 105 -3.89 11.23 7.67
CA THR A 105 -4.22 12.29 8.66
C THR A 105 -5.45 11.98 9.51
N LYS A 106 -6.27 11.03 9.11
CA LYS A 106 -7.41 10.50 9.87
C LYS A 106 -7.72 9.10 9.39
N TRP A 107 -7.42 8.10 10.21
CA TRP A 107 -7.79 6.73 9.93
C TRP A 107 -9.32 6.59 9.90
N ASP A 108 -9.83 5.91 8.89
CA ASP A 108 -11.26 5.65 8.77
C ASP A 108 -11.61 4.43 9.60
N ALA A 109 -12.22 4.63 10.77
CA ALA A 109 -12.64 3.55 11.66
C ALA A 109 -13.64 2.55 11.02
N ARG A 110 -14.20 2.87 9.84
CA ARG A 110 -15.03 1.93 9.06
C ARG A 110 -14.22 0.86 8.33
N VAL A 111 -12.90 1.05 8.21
CA VAL A 111 -11.99 0.02 7.67
C VAL A 111 -11.63 -0.91 8.82
N GLU A 112 -12.50 -1.89 9.05
CA GLU A 112 -12.34 -2.86 10.14
C GLU A 112 -11.23 -3.87 9.85
N ARG A 113 -11.03 -4.22 8.58
CA ARG A 113 -10.04 -5.21 8.14
C ARG A 113 -9.67 -5.02 6.67
N ILE A 114 -8.39 -5.24 6.34
CA ILE A 114 -7.90 -5.45 4.97
C ILE A 114 -7.72 -6.95 4.76
N GLU A 115 -8.40 -7.51 3.76
CA GLU A 115 -8.31 -8.93 3.39
C GLU A 115 -7.12 -9.22 2.49
N GLY A 116 -6.75 -10.50 2.40
CA GLY A 116 -5.76 -10.99 1.43
C GLY A 116 -4.30 -10.72 1.81
N LEU A 117 -4.00 -10.36 3.05
CA LEU A 117 -2.62 -10.12 3.52
C LEU A 117 -1.90 -11.43 3.92
N THR A 118 -2.30 -12.57 3.38
CA THR A 118 -1.79 -13.89 3.83
C THR A 118 -0.30 -14.09 3.59
N SER A 119 0.26 -13.45 2.55
CA SER A 119 1.70 -13.45 2.26
C SER A 119 2.45 -12.22 2.79
N LEU A 120 1.78 -11.32 3.52
CA LEU A 120 2.39 -10.09 4.00
C LEU A 120 3.49 -10.40 5.04
N ARG A 121 4.69 -9.90 4.77
CA ARG A 121 5.89 -10.07 5.61
C ARG A 121 6.39 -8.76 6.20
N GLU A 122 6.23 -7.66 5.47
CA GLU A 122 6.72 -6.36 5.89
C GLU A 122 5.58 -5.33 5.88
N LEU A 123 5.43 -4.64 7.00
CA LEU A 123 4.45 -3.57 7.18
C LEU A 123 5.17 -2.29 7.58
N HIS A 124 5.01 -1.24 6.78
CA HIS A 124 5.57 0.08 7.03
C HIS A 124 4.44 1.09 7.24
N LEU A 125 4.50 1.81 8.36
CA LEU A 125 3.48 2.75 8.79
C LEU A 125 4.15 4.07 9.13
N THR A 126 3.85 5.12 8.40
CA THR A 126 4.49 6.43 8.61
C THR A 126 3.44 7.53 8.76
N GLY A 127 3.49 8.28 9.86
CA GLY A 127 2.64 9.45 10.05
C GLY A 127 1.14 9.14 10.10
N LEU A 128 0.75 8.03 10.71
CA LEU A 128 -0.66 7.63 10.83
C LEU A 128 -1.33 8.28 12.05
N ARG A 129 -2.55 8.79 11.86
CA ARG A 129 -3.37 9.45 12.89
C ARG A 129 -4.72 8.75 13.03
N GLY A 130 -5.21 8.59 14.25
CA GLY A 130 -6.48 7.92 14.53
C GLY A 130 -6.44 6.39 14.56
N MET A 131 -5.26 5.77 14.60
CA MET A 131 -5.08 4.31 14.67
C MET A 131 -4.39 3.92 15.98
N SER A 132 -5.09 3.16 16.83
CA SER A 132 -4.62 2.75 18.16
C SER A 132 -3.91 1.40 18.20
N ASP A 133 -4.26 0.52 17.27
CA ASP A 133 -3.77 -0.85 17.14
C ASP A 133 -3.67 -1.27 15.67
N LEU A 134 -3.23 -2.50 15.42
CA LEU A 134 -3.03 -3.06 14.08
C LEU A 134 -4.14 -4.05 13.68
N GLY A 135 -5.31 -4.01 14.33
CA GLY A 135 -6.42 -4.94 14.11
C GLY A 135 -6.88 -5.00 12.65
N VAL A 136 -6.78 -3.88 11.94
CA VAL A 136 -7.07 -3.76 10.51
C VAL A 136 -6.20 -4.69 9.63
N PHE A 137 -5.03 -5.09 10.10
CA PHE A 137 -4.11 -6.00 9.41
C PHE A 137 -4.24 -7.46 9.88
N SER A 138 -5.31 -7.82 10.59
CA SER A 138 -5.50 -9.15 11.19
C SER A 138 -5.59 -10.34 10.22
N SER A 139 -5.72 -10.09 8.92
CA SER A 139 -5.62 -11.15 7.90
C SER A 139 -4.17 -11.57 7.62
N ALA A 140 -3.18 -10.76 8.01
CA ALA A 140 -1.77 -11.14 7.97
C ALA A 140 -1.47 -12.18 9.06
N ARG A 141 -0.76 -13.24 8.68
CA ARG A 141 -0.50 -14.39 9.58
C ARG A 141 0.97 -14.59 9.90
N ASN A 142 1.88 -14.05 9.08
CA ASN A 142 3.31 -14.31 9.15
C ASN A 142 4.11 -13.01 9.01
N LEU A 143 3.71 -11.96 9.73
CA LEU A 143 4.39 -10.67 9.65
C LEU A 143 5.78 -10.79 10.30
N GLU A 144 6.82 -10.53 9.51
CA GLU A 144 8.24 -10.68 9.88
C GLU A 144 8.82 -9.35 10.39
N PHE A 145 8.37 -8.23 9.82
CA PHE A 145 8.88 -6.91 10.16
C PHE A 145 7.78 -5.85 10.21
N LEU A 146 7.84 -5.01 11.26
CA LEU A 146 7.05 -3.80 11.39
C LEU A 146 7.96 -2.58 11.52
N TYR A 147 7.78 -1.61 10.65
CA TYR A 147 8.29 -0.26 10.82
C TYR A 147 7.15 0.69 11.13
N ALA A 148 7.27 1.45 12.23
CA ALA A 148 6.33 2.51 12.56
C ALA A 148 7.05 3.80 12.94
N GLU A 149 6.71 4.89 12.25
CA GLU A 149 7.28 6.22 12.46
C GLU A 149 6.17 7.25 12.61
N ASP A 150 6.28 8.11 13.63
CA ASP A 150 5.34 9.20 13.91
C ASP A 150 3.85 8.79 13.88
N CYS A 151 3.57 7.62 14.43
CA CYS A 151 2.23 7.08 14.65
C CYS A 151 1.79 7.39 16.08
N ASP A 152 1.52 8.67 16.37
CA ASP A 152 1.37 9.19 17.74
C ASP A 152 0.25 8.54 18.58
N GLU A 153 -0.71 7.89 17.94
CA GLU A 153 -1.85 7.24 18.61
C GLU A 153 -1.72 5.72 18.67
N LEU A 154 -0.72 5.14 17.97
CA LEU A 154 -0.49 3.69 17.94
C LEU A 154 0.12 3.24 19.27
N VAL A 155 -0.66 2.53 20.07
CA VAL A 155 -0.28 2.09 21.42
C VAL A 155 -0.15 0.57 21.55
N SER A 156 -0.78 -0.17 20.65
CA SER A 156 -0.71 -1.64 20.58
C SER A 156 -0.33 -2.10 19.16
N THR A 157 0.23 -3.30 19.08
CA THR A 157 0.48 -4.00 17.81
C THR A 157 -0.33 -5.27 17.66
N ASP A 158 -1.38 -5.41 18.48
CA ASP A 158 -2.35 -6.49 18.32
C ASP A 158 -3.05 -6.37 16.96
N GLY A 159 -3.40 -7.52 16.37
CA GLY A 159 -4.05 -7.60 15.07
C GLY A 159 -3.42 -8.67 14.18
N PRO A 160 -2.25 -8.40 13.56
CA PRO A 160 -1.58 -9.35 12.69
C PRO A 160 -1.01 -10.54 13.49
N GLY A 161 -0.89 -11.69 12.81
CA GLY A 161 -0.06 -12.79 13.27
C GLY A 161 1.42 -12.51 12.98
N TRP A 162 2.27 -12.74 13.97
CA TRP A 162 3.72 -12.55 13.90
C TRP A 162 4.42 -13.85 13.56
N SER A 163 5.44 -13.79 12.71
CA SER A 163 6.33 -14.93 12.51
C SER A 163 7.23 -15.14 13.73
N GLU A 164 7.79 -16.35 13.87
CA GLU A 164 8.90 -16.56 14.80
C GLU A 164 10.08 -15.65 14.42
N GLY A 165 10.68 -14.99 15.42
CA GLY A 165 11.79 -14.06 15.21
C GLY A 165 11.40 -12.72 14.59
N ALA A 166 10.10 -12.40 14.50
CA ALA A 166 9.65 -11.11 14.00
C ALA A 166 10.23 -9.94 14.80
N SER A 167 10.45 -8.82 14.12
CA SER A 167 11.04 -7.62 14.71
C SER A 167 10.23 -6.38 14.39
N ALA A 168 10.37 -5.35 15.25
CA ALA A 168 9.83 -4.04 14.95
C ALA A 168 10.82 -2.92 15.24
N ARG A 169 10.63 -1.83 14.51
CA ARG A 169 11.34 -0.58 14.70
C ARG A 169 10.36 0.56 14.84
N TYR A 170 10.48 1.29 15.94
CA TYR A 170 9.71 2.48 16.26
C TYR A 170 10.60 3.71 16.18
N VAL A 171 10.14 4.74 15.47
CA VAL A 171 10.84 6.01 15.31
C VAL A 171 9.88 7.16 15.61
N GLY A 172 10.43 8.26 16.10
CA GLY A 172 9.66 9.48 16.36
C GLY A 172 8.60 9.29 17.44
N ARG A 173 7.44 9.94 17.27
CA ARG A 173 6.32 9.84 18.21
C ARG A 173 5.48 8.60 17.90
N THR A 174 5.87 7.47 18.48
CA THR A 174 5.14 6.20 18.36
C THR A 174 5.09 5.53 19.74
N PRO A 175 4.02 5.70 20.54
CA PRO A 175 3.98 5.34 21.96
C PRO A 175 3.77 3.84 22.24
N VAL A 176 3.94 2.97 21.23
CA VAL A 176 3.85 1.51 21.39
C VAL A 176 4.77 1.07 22.52
N SER A 177 4.17 0.52 23.57
CA SER A 177 4.88 0.05 24.76
C SER A 177 5.08 -1.46 24.80
N VAL A 178 4.43 -2.19 23.89
CA VAL A 178 4.40 -3.65 23.87
C VAL A 178 4.73 -4.16 22.46
N PHE A 179 5.83 -4.90 22.32
CA PHE A 179 6.16 -5.63 21.09
C PHE A 179 7.21 -6.74 21.24
N PRO A 180 7.09 -7.89 20.52
CA PRO A 180 5.86 -8.56 20.10
C PRO A 180 5.31 -9.45 21.25
N PRO A 181 4.05 -9.92 21.22
CA PRO A 181 3.58 -10.91 22.19
C PRO A 181 4.47 -12.16 22.12
N GLN A 182 5.03 -12.54 23.27
CA GLN A 182 5.77 -13.80 23.40
C GLN A 182 4.86 -14.96 22.96
N PRO A 183 5.36 -15.96 22.22
CA PRO A 183 4.55 -17.12 21.87
C PRO A 183 4.02 -17.75 23.16
N HIS A 184 2.70 -17.77 23.32
CA HIS A 184 2.08 -18.65 24.29
C HIS A 184 2.24 -20.07 23.74
N GLY A 185 3.14 -20.84 24.36
CA GLY A 185 3.36 -22.25 24.05
C GLY A 185 2.18 -23.14 24.38
#